data_AF-A0A0K0SRU6-F1
#
_entry.id   AF-A0A0K0SRU6-F1
#
_cell.length_a   1.000
_cell.length_b   1.000
_cell.length_c   1.000
_cell.angle_alpha   90.00
_cell.angle_beta   90.00
_cell.angle_gamma   90.00
#
_symmetry.space_group_name_H-M   'P 1'
#
loop_
_entity.id
_entity.type
_entity.pdbx_description
1 polymer ?
#
loop_
_entity_poly.entity_id
_entity_poly.type
_entity_poly.pdbx_seq_one_letter_code
_entity_poly.pdbx_strand_id
1 'polypeptide(L)'
;MASLARTLNNPYPFLIVALTAAFFFLMAWYRAGTILSILERVWRLIVGKGEITDPKLLKFNKQMKDIELFNFVYGLKVQSIEKMHQVIEWIEQHKLDYVDVRRAKKWIDIKTLDVQSPEKSDTRWTFVALIFCISLMELSSFAMGSKSALLQFKESGVWFFLDQNEARGLRGNWTLKATQCDVSKKGVRLVAELTEDESNVICESFKDKGLADYLQKTVRTQRIFSGYIFLIALGFIYWIVKHRLGILAAKRIKETLGSNKLNCVNEA
;
A
#
# COMPACT_ATOMS: atom_id res chain seq x y z
N MET A 1 -6.14 -0.66 -36.70
CA MET A 1 -6.68 -1.13 -35.38
C MET A 1 -6.45 -2.62 -35.04
N ALA A 2 -6.89 -3.61 -35.84
CA ALA A 2 -6.78 -5.04 -35.48
C ALA A 2 -5.34 -5.61 -35.49
N SER A 3 -4.43 -5.02 -36.27
CA SER A 3 -3.00 -5.39 -36.30
C SER A 3 -2.28 -4.91 -35.03
N LEU A 4 -2.49 -3.65 -34.63
CA LEU A 4 -1.82 -3.03 -33.48
C LEU A 4 -2.17 -3.66 -32.13
N ALA A 5 -3.44 -3.99 -31.89
CA ALA A 5 -3.84 -4.71 -30.67
C ALA A 5 -3.34 -6.16 -30.63
N ARG A 6 -3.05 -6.74 -31.82
CA ARG A 6 -2.51 -8.09 -31.94
C ARG A 6 -1.02 -8.14 -31.63
N THR A 7 -0.26 -7.07 -31.90
CA THR A 7 1.20 -6.99 -31.69
C THR A 7 1.62 -6.22 -30.43
N LEU A 8 0.78 -5.37 -29.85
CA LEU A 8 1.11 -4.58 -28.65
C LEU A 8 0.40 -5.14 -27.41
N ASN A 9 1.14 -5.37 -26.33
CA ASN A 9 0.58 -5.78 -25.06
C ASN A 9 0.45 -4.56 -24.12
N ASN A 10 -0.67 -4.47 -23.41
CA ASN A 10 -0.82 -3.53 -22.31
C ASN A 10 -0.79 -4.33 -20.99
N PRO A 11 0.34 -4.37 -20.26
CA PRO A 11 0.45 -5.17 -19.05
C PRO A 11 -0.17 -4.50 -17.81
N TYR A 12 -0.57 -3.23 -17.90
CA TYR A 12 -1.09 -2.46 -16.76
C TYR A 12 -2.35 -3.06 -16.09
N PRO A 13 -3.36 -3.59 -16.83
CA PRO A 13 -4.55 -4.18 -16.21
C PRO A 13 -4.24 -5.38 -15.31
N PHE A 14 -3.31 -6.25 -15.70
CA PHE A 14 -2.94 -7.41 -14.91
C PHE A 14 -2.14 -7.02 -13.66
N LEU A 15 -1.25 -6.03 -13.79
CA LEU A 15 -0.50 -5.49 -12.65
C LEU A 15 -1.41 -4.79 -11.63
N ILE A 16 -2.46 -4.10 -12.08
CA ILE A 16 -3.49 -3.52 -11.19
C ILE A 16 -4.10 -4.63 -10.34
N VAL A 17 -4.65 -5.66 -10.97
CA VAL A 17 -5.39 -6.73 -10.27
C VAL A 17 -4.48 -7.43 -9.25
N ALA A 18 -3.24 -7.74 -9.62
CA ALA A 18 -2.28 -8.38 -8.74
C ALA A 18 -1.91 -7.51 -7.52
N LEU A 19 -1.61 -6.22 -7.72
CA LEU A 19 -1.27 -5.30 -6.63
C LEU A 19 -2.47 -5.04 -5.72
N THR A 20 -3.67 -4.94 -6.29
CA THR A 20 -4.91 -4.76 -5.53
C THR A 20 -5.16 -5.96 -4.63
N ALA A 21 -5.07 -7.18 -5.18
CA ALA A 21 -5.24 -8.41 -4.42
C ALA A 21 -4.19 -8.56 -3.31
N ALA A 22 -2.92 -8.26 -3.59
CA ALA A 22 -1.85 -8.30 -2.60
C ALA A 22 -2.07 -7.28 -1.47
N PHE A 23 -2.50 -6.05 -1.79
CA PHE A 23 -2.81 -5.03 -0.80
C PHE A 23 -3.96 -5.46 0.12
N PHE A 24 -5.07 -5.94 -0.43
CA PHE A 24 -6.19 -6.44 0.36
C PHE A 24 -5.82 -7.66 1.20
N PHE A 25 -5.01 -8.58 0.67
CA PHE A 25 -4.56 -9.77 1.39
C PHE A 25 -3.65 -9.40 2.57
N LEU A 26 -2.66 -8.53 2.36
CA LEU A 26 -1.76 -8.05 3.42
C LEU A 26 -2.52 -7.25 4.49
N MET A 27 -3.47 -6.40 4.07
CA MET A 27 -4.31 -5.64 4.99
C MET A 27 -5.22 -6.57 5.81
N ALA A 28 -5.84 -7.57 5.18
CA ALA A 28 -6.66 -8.57 5.84
C ALA A 28 -5.83 -9.39 6.85
N TRP A 29 -4.63 -9.84 6.46
CA TRP A 29 -3.71 -10.55 7.36
C TRP A 29 -3.29 -9.70 8.55
N TYR A 30 -2.93 -8.42 8.32
CA TYR A 30 -2.50 -7.52 9.39
C TYR A 30 -3.66 -7.10 10.31
N ARG A 31 -4.90 -7.10 9.81
CA ARG A 31 -6.10 -6.67 10.53
C ARG A 31 -6.91 -7.80 11.15
N ALA A 32 -6.73 -9.05 10.74
CA ALA A 32 -7.34 -10.23 11.33
C ALA A 32 -6.72 -10.54 12.71
N GLY A 33 -6.90 -9.62 13.65
CA GLY A 33 -6.77 -9.89 15.09
C GLY A 33 -8.05 -10.53 15.64
N THR A 34 -9.22 -10.04 15.20
CA THR A 34 -10.55 -10.68 15.33
C THR A 34 -11.63 -9.78 14.69
N ILE A 35 -12.52 -10.34 13.86
CA ILE A 35 -13.58 -9.63 13.08
C ILE A 35 -14.97 -9.76 13.73
N LEU A 36 -15.07 -10.52 14.83
CA LEU A 36 -16.33 -10.97 15.45
C LEU A 36 -17.28 -9.82 15.83
N SER A 37 -16.79 -8.75 16.47
CA SER A 37 -17.62 -7.60 16.85
C SER A 37 -18.26 -6.84 15.67
N ILE A 38 -17.57 -6.79 14.52
CA ILE A 38 -18.12 -6.17 13.29
C ILE A 38 -19.13 -7.13 12.65
N LEU A 39 -18.80 -8.42 12.64
CA LEU A 39 -19.67 -9.47 12.13
C LEU A 39 -21.00 -9.52 12.90
N GLU A 40 -21.00 -9.34 14.23
CA GLU A 40 -22.24 -9.26 15.01
C GLU A 40 -23.13 -8.07 14.65
N ARG A 41 -22.55 -6.90 14.34
CA ARG A 41 -23.34 -5.72 13.95
C ARG A 41 -23.98 -5.93 12.58
N VAL A 42 -23.23 -6.53 11.66
CA VAL A 42 -23.74 -6.93 10.34
C VAL A 42 -24.81 -8.01 10.48
N TRP A 43 -24.58 -9.02 11.32
CA TRP A 43 -25.52 -10.11 11.57
C TRP A 43 -26.83 -9.63 12.22
N ARG A 44 -26.76 -8.70 13.19
CA ARG A 44 -27.96 -8.08 13.80
C ARG A 44 -28.79 -7.26 12.81
N LEU A 45 -28.15 -6.64 11.81
CA LEU A 45 -28.85 -5.92 10.74
C LEU A 45 -29.55 -6.89 9.76
N ILE A 46 -29.03 -8.11 9.61
CA ILE A 46 -29.55 -9.12 8.67
C ILE A 46 -30.62 -10.02 9.31
N VAL A 47 -30.42 -10.45 10.57
CA VAL A 47 -31.22 -11.52 11.21
C VAL A 47 -32.14 -11.00 12.33
N GLY A 48 -31.99 -9.74 12.76
CA GLY A 48 -32.76 -9.16 13.86
C GLY A 48 -32.19 -9.46 15.25
N LYS A 49 -32.82 -8.89 16.29
CA LYS A 49 -32.36 -8.99 17.70
C LYS A 49 -32.77 -10.34 18.29
N GLY A 50 -31.93 -11.37 18.14
CA GLY A 50 -32.04 -12.57 18.98
C GLY A 50 -31.63 -12.22 20.41
N GLU A 51 -32.57 -12.23 21.35
CA GLU A 51 -32.29 -12.02 22.78
C GLU A 51 -31.85 -13.34 23.43
N ILE A 52 -30.72 -13.31 24.14
CA ILE A 52 -30.20 -14.46 24.88
C ILE A 52 -30.94 -14.52 26.21
N THR A 53 -31.77 -15.55 26.40
CA THR A 53 -32.64 -15.70 27.59
C THR A 53 -31.92 -16.31 28.79
N ASP A 54 -30.81 -17.03 28.59
CA ASP A 54 -30.04 -17.67 29.66
C ASP A 54 -29.11 -16.65 30.38
N PRO A 55 -29.19 -16.50 31.71
CA PRO A 55 -28.43 -15.51 32.47
C PRO A 55 -26.92 -15.79 32.52
N LYS A 56 -26.49 -17.06 32.45
CA LYS A 56 -25.08 -17.45 32.42
C LYS A 56 -24.47 -17.11 31.06
N LEU A 57 -25.19 -17.39 29.97
CA LEU A 57 -24.77 -17.02 28.62
C LEU A 57 -24.79 -15.50 28.42
N LEU A 58 -25.75 -14.79 29.01
CA LEU A 58 -25.81 -13.33 28.97
C LEU A 58 -24.61 -12.68 29.67
N LYS A 59 -24.24 -13.19 30.85
CA LYS A 59 -23.04 -12.74 31.58
C LYS A 59 -21.77 -13.02 30.77
N PHE A 60 -21.61 -14.23 30.23
CA PHE A 60 -20.46 -14.59 29.40
C PHE A 60 -20.35 -13.72 28.15
N ASN A 61 -21.46 -13.50 27.43
CA ASN A 61 -21.47 -12.65 26.25
C ASN A 61 -21.12 -11.19 26.58
N LYS A 62 -21.61 -10.67 27.71
CA LYS A 62 -21.26 -9.33 28.18
C LYS A 62 -19.75 -9.22 28.45
N GLN A 63 -19.17 -10.21 29.13
CA GLN A 63 -17.73 -10.25 29.40
C GLN A 63 -16.90 -10.28 28.11
N MET A 64 -17.30 -11.10 27.13
CA MET A 64 -16.62 -11.14 25.82
C MET A 64 -16.72 -9.81 25.08
N LYS A 65 -17.89 -9.16 25.09
CA LYS A 65 -18.08 -7.84 24.48
C LYS A 65 -17.23 -6.77 25.15
N ASP A 66 -17.11 -6.79 26.46
CA ASP A 66 -16.28 -5.84 27.20
C ASP A 66 -14.79 -6.03 26.84
N ILE A 67 -14.31 -7.29 26.74
CA ILE A 67 -12.97 -7.62 26.26
C ILE A 67 -12.76 -7.13 24.82
N GLU A 68 -13.70 -7.40 23.91
CA GLU A 68 -13.60 -6.96 22.53
C GLU A 68 -13.61 -5.44 22.39
N LEU A 69 -14.47 -4.75 23.14
CA LEU A 69 -14.55 -3.30 23.15
C LEU A 69 -13.25 -2.68 23.68
N PHE A 70 -12.72 -3.22 24.77
CA PHE A 70 -11.43 -2.78 25.31
C PHE A 70 -10.31 -2.98 24.29
N ASN A 71 -10.19 -4.19 23.74
CA ASN A 71 -9.20 -4.50 22.71
C ASN A 71 -9.37 -3.62 21.46
N PHE A 72 -10.60 -3.24 21.11
CA PHE A 72 -10.89 -2.36 19.98
C PHE A 72 -10.48 -0.91 20.24
N VAL A 73 -10.85 -0.37 21.41
CA VAL A 73 -10.58 1.02 21.81
C VAL A 73 -9.07 1.22 22.00
N TYR A 74 -8.45 0.38 22.83
CA TYR A 74 -7.04 0.50 23.21
C TYR A 74 -6.10 -0.20 22.24
N GLY A 75 -6.61 -1.09 21.38
CA GLY A 75 -5.81 -1.83 20.41
C GLY A 75 -4.98 -2.98 21.00
N LEU A 76 -5.14 -3.26 22.29
CA LEU A 76 -4.45 -4.33 23.00
C LEU A 76 -5.10 -5.68 22.68
N LYS A 77 -4.37 -6.78 22.86
CA LYS A 77 -4.86 -8.17 22.68
C LYS A 77 -4.98 -8.88 24.03
N VAL A 78 -5.90 -8.40 24.87
CA VAL A 78 -6.18 -9.00 26.17
C VAL A 78 -7.14 -10.18 26.01
N GLN A 79 -6.90 -11.28 26.73
CA GLN A 79 -7.68 -12.53 26.61
C GLN A 79 -8.69 -12.75 27.75
N SER A 80 -8.64 -11.96 28.81
CA SER A 80 -9.44 -12.15 30.04
C SER A 80 -9.70 -10.82 30.74
N ILE A 81 -10.79 -10.71 31.50
CA ILE A 81 -11.12 -9.49 32.26
C ILE A 81 -10.08 -9.21 33.36
N GLU A 82 -9.55 -10.24 34.00
CA GLU A 82 -8.54 -10.13 35.04
C GLU A 82 -7.28 -9.43 34.49
N LYS A 83 -6.85 -9.83 33.29
CA LYS A 83 -5.75 -9.16 32.58
C LYS A 83 -6.08 -7.73 32.16
N MET A 84 -7.34 -7.43 31.88
CA MET A 84 -7.76 -6.05 31.58
C MET A 84 -7.58 -5.16 32.80
N HIS A 85 -8.00 -5.62 33.98
CA HIS A 85 -7.79 -4.91 35.25
C HIS A 85 -6.30 -4.70 35.54
N GLN A 86 -5.46 -5.73 35.37
CA GLN A 86 -4.01 -5.61 35.55
C GLN A 86 -3.38 -4.56 34.62
N VAL A 87 -3.86 -4.46 33.37
CA VAL A 87 -3.41 -3.43 32.44
C VAL A 87 -3.84 -2.03 32.88
N ILE A 88 -5.09 -1.87 33.36
CA ILE A 88 -5.59 -0.58 33.85
C ILE A 88 -4.78 -0.13 35.06
N GLU A 89 -4.59 -1.02 36.05
CA GLU A 89 -3.78 -0.74 37.24
C GLU A 89 -2.35 -0.35 36.86
N TRP A 90 -1.73 -1.06 35.91
CA TRP A 90 -0.38 -0.74 35.45
C TRP A 90 -0.28 0.65 34.80
N ILE A 91 -1.27 1.03 33.98
CA ILE A 91 -1.35 2.37 33.37
C ILE A 91 -1.49 3.45 34.45
N GLU A 92 -2.36 3.24 35.42
CA GLU A 92 -2.62 4.19 36.51
C GLU A 92 -1.41 4.33 37.44
N GLN A 93 -0.81 3.23 37.86
CA GLN A 93 0.37 3.20 38.74
C GLN A 93 1.54 3.98 38.14
N HIS A 94 1.75 3.85 36.81
CA HIS A 94 2.86 4.52 36.13
C HIS A 94 2.46 5.86 35.49
N LYS A 95 1.22 6.32 35.70
CA LYS A 95 0.65 7.56 35.14
C LYS A 95 0.89 7.67 33.63
N LEU A 96 0.71 6.58 32.89
CA LEU A 96 0.98 6.53 31.46
C LEU A 96 -0.14 7.22 30.68
N ASP A 97 0.22 7.97 29.64
CA ASP A 97 -0.76 8.53 28.71
C ASP A 97 -1.39 7.42 27.86
N TYR A 98 -2.72 7.31 27.95
CA TYR A 98 -3.54 6.37 27.18
C TYR A 98 -3.29 6.48 25.66
N VAL A 99 -2.99 7.68 25.14
CA VAL A 99 -2.68 7.89 23.72
C VAL A 99 -1.38 7.21 23.33
N ASP A 100 -0.36 7.32 24.17
CA ASP A 100 0.94 6.71 23.93
C ASP A 100 0.87 5.19 24.13
N VAL A 101 0.11 4.68 25.11
CA VAL A 101 -0.16 3.24 25.26
C VAL A 101 -0.81 2.65 24.00
N ARG A 102 -1.83 3.33 23.45
CA ARG A 102 -2.52 2.91 22.23
C ARG A 102 -1.59 2.91 21.01
N ARG A 103 -0.70 3.89 20.90
CA ARG A 103 0.30 3.98 19.81
C ARG A 103 1.37 2.89 19.95
N ALA A 104 1.81 2.62 21.18
CA ALA A 104 2.86 1.67 21.50
C ALA A 104 2.39 0.20 21.57
N LYS A 105 1.09 -0.08 21.37
CA LYS A 105 0.46 -1.40 21.50
C LYS A 105 1.22 -2.61 20.92
N LYS A 106 1.98 -2.44 19.83
CA LYS A 106 2.75 -3.53 19.19
C LYS A 106 4.00 -3.90 20.00
N TRP A 107 4.51 -2.96 20.79
CA TRP A 107 5.72 -3.09 21.60
C TRP A 107 5.43 -3.34 23.08
N ILE A 108 4.16 -3.30 23.49
CA ILE A 108 3.75 -3.64 24.85
C ILE A 108 3.48 -5.14 24.92
N ASP A 109 4.20 -5.85 25.79
CA ASP A 109 3.90 -7.23 26.11
C ASP A 109 2.85 -7.29 27.23
N ILE A 110 1.65 -7.73 26.89
CA ILE A 110 0.50 -7.82 27.82
C ILE A 110 0.73 -8.89 28.89
N LYS A 111 1.61 -9.88 28.66
CA LYS A 111 1.89 -10.93 29.64
C LYS A 111 2.79 -10.42 30.76
N THR A 112 3.82 -9.65 30.41
CA THR A 112 4.84 -9.16 31.33
C THR A 112 4.61 -7.71 31.77
N LEU A 113 3.69 -6.99 31.13
CA LEU A 113 3.43 -5.55 31.33
C LEU A 113 4.70 -4.72 31.20
N ASP A 114 5.53 -5.07 30.21
CA ASP A 114 6.77 -4.37 29.89
C ASP A 114 6.79 -3.94 28.42
N VAL A 115 7.60 -2.92 28.13
CA VAL A 115 7.76 -2.35 26.80
C VAL A 115 9.05 -2.87 26.16
N GLN A 116 8.88 -3.68 25.12
CA GLN A 116 10.00 -4.15 24.32
C GLN A 116 10.60 -2.97 23.55
N SER A 117 11.93 -2.83 23.63
CA SER A 117 12.62 -1.75 22.92
C SER A 117 12.58 -2.03 21.41
N PRO A 118 12.18 -1.06 20.58
CA PRO A 118 12.30 -1.19 19.14
C PRO A 118 13.78 -1.33 18.76
N GLU A 119 14.08 -2.28 17.87
CA GLU A 119 15.44 -2.54 17.41
C GLU A 119 15.91 -1.41 16.47
N LYS A 120 17.22 -1.11 16.45
CA LYS A 120 17.77 -0.06 15.56
C LYS A 120 17.63 -0.43 14.07
N SER A 121 17.52 -1.72 13.76
CA SER A 121 17.25 -2.27 12.43
C SER A 121 15.90 -1.79 11.87
N ASP A 122 14.83 -1.83 12.67
CA ASP A 122 13.48 -1.38 12.30
C ASP A 122 13.46 0.08 11.86
N THR A 123 14.24 0.92 12.54
CA THR A 123 14.33 2.36 12.24
C THR A 123 14.97 2.60 10.87
N ARG A 124 15.99 1.81 10.50
CA ARG A 124 16.66 1.90 9.19
C ARG A 124 15.73 1.42 8.07
N TRP A 125 15.11 0.26 8.22
CA TRP A 125 14.20 -0.30 7.22
C TRP A 125 13.00 0.60 6.97
N THR A 126 12.44 1.21 8.02
CA THR A 126 11.31 2.14 7.87
C THR A 126 11.72 3.40 7.08
N PHE A 127 12.96 3.85 7.21
CA PHE A 127 13.47 5.01 6.47
C PHE A 127 13.72 4.70 5.00
N VAL A 128 14.32 3.53 4.70
CA VAL A 128 14.50 3.04 3.32
C VAL A 128 13.15 2.87 2.63
N ALA A 129 12.17 2.28 3.32
CA ALA A 129 10.81 2.13 2.81
C ALA A 129 10.14 3.47 2.50
N LEU A 130 10.38 4.50 3.34
CA LEU A 130 9.84 5.85 3.10
C LEU A 130 10.43 6.48 1.83
N ILE A 131 11.75 6.43 1.65
CA ILE A 131 12.42 6.94 0.44
C ILE A 131 11.89 6.24 -0.81
N PHE A 132 11.73 4.92 -0.74
CA PHE A 132 11.18 4.13 -1.84
C PHE A 132 9.74 4.58 -2.20
N CYS A 133 8.88 4.79 -1.20
CA CYS A 133 7.51 5.26 -1.44
C CYS A 133 7.47 6.67 -2.07
N ILE A 134 8.32 7.58 -1.61
CA ILE A 134 8.42 8.94 -2.17
C ILE A 134 8.87 8.87 -3.64
N SER A 135 9.91 8.08 -3.93
CA SER A 135 10.42 7.88 -5.30
C SER A 135 9.33 7.32 -6.23
N LEU A 136 8.52 6.39 -5.72
CA LEU A 136 7.40 5.82 -6.46
C LEU A 136 6.27 6.84 -6.72
N MET A 137 6.03 7.76 -5.77
CA MET A 137 5.07 8.86 -5.94
C MET A 137 5.54 9.86 -7.00
N GLU A 138 6.83 10.20 -7.03
CA GLU A 138 7.38 11.08 -8.06
C GLU A 138 7.27 10.45 -9.45
N LEU A 139 7.65 9.18 -9.58
CA LEU A 139 7.56 8.45 -10.84
C LEU A 139 6.11 8.32 -11.34
N SER A 140 5.16 8.04 -10.44
CA SER A 140 3.74 7.96 -10.79
C SER A 140 3.16 9.33 -11.16
N SER A 141 3.57 10.40 -10.48
CA SER A 141 3.16 11.77 -10.82
C SER A 141 3.66 12.17 -12.20
N PHE A 142 4.90 11.82 -12.55
CA PHE A 142 5.46 12.01 -13.88
C PHE A 142 4.66 11.24 -14.94
N ALA A 143 4.36 9.96 -14.69
CA ALA A 143 3.58 9.12 -15.59
C ALA A 143 2.11 9.58 -15.75
N MET A 144 1.54 10.26 -14.75
CA MET A 144 0.21 10.88 -14.88
C MET A 144 0.23 12.11 -15.79
N GLY A 145 1.30 12.89 -15.76
CA GLY A 145 1.49 14.09 -16.58
C GLY A 145 1.86 13.79 -18.04
N SER A 146 2.34 12.58 -18.36
CA SER A 146 2.77 12.25 -19.71
C SER A 146 1.59 12.20 -20.70
N LYS A 147 1.86 12.64 -21.92
CA LYS A 147 0.97 12.50 -23.08
C LYS A 147 1.32 11.29 -23.95
N SER A 148 2.51 10.74 -23.75
CA SER A 148 3.01 9.57 -24.47
C SER A 148 2.52 8.28 -23.81
N ALA A 149 2.11 7.32 -24.64
CA ALA A 149 1.71 5.98 -24.21
C ALA A 149 2.94 5.07 -24.11
N LEU A 150 3.16 4.43 -22.96
CA LEU A 150 4.16 3.36 -22.87
C LEU A 150 3.58 2.06 -23.43
N LEU A 151 4.24 1.49 -24.44
CA LEU A 151 3.83 0.29 -25.14
C LEU A 151 4.98 -0.72 -25.19
N GLN A 152 4.61 -2.00 -25.32
CA GLN A 152 5.56 -3.10 -25.46
C GLN A 152 5.20 -3.94 -26.69
N PHE A 153 6.19 -4.22 -27.54
CA PHE A 153 6.06 -5.20 -28.62
C PHE A 153 5.95 -6.61 -28.05
N LYS A 154 4.96 -7.40 -28.50
CA LYS A 154 4.75 -8.77 -28.03
C LYS A 154 5.85 -9.74 -28.46
N GLU A 155 6.46 -9.54 -29.62
CA GLU A 155 7.46 -10.47 -30.17
C GLU A 155 8.88 -10.16 -29.69
N SER A 156 9.29 -8.90 -29.68
CA SER A 156 10.64 -8.50 -29.26
C SER A 156 10.74 -8.10 -27.78
N GLY A 157 9.60 -7.83 -27.12
CA GLY A 157 9.56 -7.37 -25.73
C GLY A 157 10.11 -5.95 -25.51
N VAL A 158 10.42 -5.20 -26.57
CA VAL A 158 11.00 -3.86 -26.50
C VAL A 158 9.94 -2.84 -26.04
N TRP A 159 10.35 -2.00 -25.09
CA TRP A 159 9.52 -0.93 -24.50
C TRP A 159 9.78 0.40 -25.20
N PHE A 160 8.71 1.06 -25.62
CA PHE A 160 8.79 2.37 -26.26
C PHE A 160 7.63 3.28 -25.84
N PHE A 161 7.89 4.57 -25.79
CA PHE A 161 6.89 5.62 -25.66
C PHE A 161 6.42 6.02 -27.04
N LEU A 162 5.11 6.02 -27.27
CA LEU A 162 4.49 6.48 -28.51
C LEU A 162 3.68 7.74 -28.23
N ASP A 163 3.98 8.80 -28.95
CA ASP A 163 3.20 10.03 -29.06
C ASP A 163 2.62 10.14 -30.48
N GLN A 164 1.76 11.12 -30.75
CA GLN A 164 1.19 11.35 -32.09
C GLN A 164 2.26 11.67 -33.15
N ASN A 165 3.41 12.22 -32.72
CA ASN A 165 4.44 12.74 -33.63
C ASN A 165 5.79 12.01 -33.54
N GLU A 166 6.02 11.25 -32.47
CA GLU A 166 7.31 10.59 -32.22
C GLU A 166 7.16 9.30 -31.41
N ALA A 167 8.02 8.34 -31.69
CA ALA A 167 8.24 7.14 -30.90
C ALA A 167 9.64 7.20 -30.28
N ARG A 168 9.75 6.98 -28.97
CA ARG A 168 11.01 7.01 -28.22
C ARG A 168 11.24 5.67 -27.51
N GLY A 169 12.42 5.08 -27.67
CA GLY A 169 12.81 3.89 -26.91
C GLY A 169 12.94 4.19 -25.42
N LEU A 170 12.45 3.28 -24.56
CA LEU A 170 12.76 3.32 -23.12
C LEU A 170 14.22 2.88 -22.87
N ARG A 171 14.71 1.97 -23.71
CA ARG A 171 16.08 1.47 -23.74
C ARG A 171 16.64 1.82 -25.12
N GLY A 172 17.84 2.39 -25.14
CA GLY A 172 18.48 2.94 -26.34
C GLY A 172 18.07 4.37 -26.66
N ASN A 173 19.04 5.19 -27.05
CA ASN A 173 18.84 6.60 -27.43
C ASN A 173 18.29 6.71 -28.85
N TRP A 174 17.12 6.13 -29.12
CA TRP A 174 16.48 6.22 -30.41
C TRP A 174 15.15 6.95 -30.35
N THR A 175 14.88 7.70 -31.41
CA THR A 175 13.68 8.50 -31.57
C THR A 175 13.30 8.47 -33.04
N LEU A 176 12.11 7.96 -33.35
CA LEU A 176 11.55 7.90 -34.69
C LEU A 176 10.41 8.91 -34.78
N LYS A 177 10.52 9.89 -35.69
CA LYS A 177 9.47 10.88 -35.91
C LYS A 177 8.54 10.47 -37.05
N ALA A 178 7.27 10.85 -36.97
CA ALA A 178 6.28 10.56 -38.02
C ALA A 178 6.71 11.11 -39.40
N THR A 179 7.43 12.24 -39.44
CA THR A 179 7.97 12.85 -40.67
C THR A 179 9.07 12.02 -41.35
N GLN A 180 9.69 11.09 -40.62
CA GLN A 180 10.71 10.20 -41.16
C GLN A 180 10.11 8.96 -41.85
N CYS A 181 8.81 8.72 -41.68
CA CYS A 181 8.10 7.58 -42.25
C CYS A 181 7.66 7.74 -43.72
N ASP A 182 7.81 8.94 -44.31
CA ASP A 182 7.52 9.16 -45.73
C ASP A 182 8.73 8.98 -46.65
N VAL A 183 9.94 8.83 -46.10
CA VAL A 183 11.14 8.55 -46.90
C VAL A 183 11.25 7.05 -47.14
N SER A 184 10.49 6.60 -48.15
CA SER A 184 10.59 5.28 -48.76
C SER A 184 12.03 4.78 -48.92
N LYS A 185 12.32 3.67 -48.23
CA LYS A 185 13.16 2.52 -48.64
C LYS A 185 14.70 2.62 -48.69
N LYS A 186 15.38 3.75 -48.47
CA LYS A 186 16.87 3.75 -48.48
C LYS A 186 17.59 4.65 -47.46
N GLY A 187 16.89 5.23 -46.48
CA GLY A 187 17.50 6.24 -45.61
C GLY A 187 17.00 6.30 -44.17
N VAL A 188 16.16 5.37 -43.72
CA VAL A 188 16.01 5.17 -42.27
C VAL A 188 17.31 4.49 -41.86
N ARG A 189 18.28 5.25 -41.34
CA ARG A 189 19.33 4.64 -40.53
C ARG A 189 18.58 3.81 -39.51
N LEU A 190 18.59 2.49 -39.74
CA LEU A 190 18.07 1.48 -38.84
C LEU A 190 18.42 1.95 -37.45
N VAL A 191 17.41 2.35 -36.71
CA VAL A 191 17.55 2.44 -35.27
C VAL A 191 18.09 1.07 -34.90
N ALA A 192 19.33 0.99 -34.44
CA ALA A 192 20.10 -0.26 -34.37
C ALA A 192 19.46 -1.35 -33.49
N GLU A 193 18.36 -1.01 -32.82
CA GLU A 193 17.61 -1.84 -31.91
C GLU A 193 16.21 -2.23 -32.42
N LEU A 194 15.78 -1.74 -33.59
CA LEU A 194 14.47 -2.06 -34.18
C LEU A 194 14.64 -2.87 -35.47
N THR A 195 13.80 -3.90 -35.60
CA THR A 195 13.69 -4.72 -36.81
C THR A 195 12.98 -3.91 -37.91
N GLU A 196 13.22 -4.24 -39.19
CA GLU A 196 12.54 -3.56 -40.32
C GLU A 196 11.01 -3.68 -40.22
N ASP A 197 10.51 -4.83 -39.79
CA ASP A 197 9.08 -5.07 -39.57
C ASP A 197 8.49 -4.21 -38.44
N GLU A 198 9.24 -4.01 -37.36
CA GLU A 198 8.81 -3.18 -36.22
C GLU A 198 8.75 -1.70 -36.60
N SER A 199 9.73 -1.23 -37.38
CA SER A 199 9.78 0.14 -37.89
C SER A 199 8.62 0.42 -38.86
N ASN A 200 8.27 -0.55 -39.70
CA ASN A 200 7.11 -0.46 -40.59
C ASN A 200 5.79 -0.43 -39.81
N VAL A 201 5.63 -1.25 -38.77
CA VAL A 201 4.44 -1.23 -37.90
C VAL A 201 4.27 0.14 -37.23
N ILE A 202 5.34 0.75 -36.72
CA ILE A 202 5.28 2.10 -36.14
C ILE A 202 4.86 3.14 -37.20
N CYS A 203 5.44 3.08 -38.40
CA CYS A 203 5.13 4.01 -39.48
C CYS A 203 3.70 3.87 -40.04
N GLU A 204 3.17 2.64 -40.11
CA GLU A 204 1.76 2.41 -40.42
C GLU A 204 0.83 2.92 -39.32
N SER A 205 1.26 2.83 -38.06
CA SER A 205 0.51 3.36 -36.92
C SER A 205 0.26 4.85 -37.06
N PHE A 206 1.26 5.62 -37.48
CA PHE A 206 1.14 7.08 -37.70
C PHE A 206 0.17 7.45 -38.83
N LYS A 207 -0.05 6.54 -39.80
CA LYS A 207 -0.98 6.74 -40.93
C LYS A 207 -2.43 6.33 -40.59
N ASP A 208 -2.65 5.58 -39.49
CA ASP A 208 -3.98 5.15 -39.05
C ASP A 208 -4.71 6.29 -38.32
N LYS A 209 -5.88 6.69 -38.83
CA LYS A 209 -6.77 7.69 -38.19
C LYS A 209 -7.25 7.23 -36.80
N GLY A 210 -7.20 5.93 -36.50
CA GLY A 210 -7.54 5.36 -35.19
C GLY A 210 -6.45 5.48 -34.12
N LEU A 211 -5.24 5.95 -34.47
CA LEU A 211 -4.11 6.05 -33.53
C LEU A 211 -4.42 6.99 -32.35
N ALA A 212 -5.07 8.13 -32.62
CA ALA A 212 -5.38 9.11 -31.59
C ALA A 212 -6.33 8.54 -30.51
N ASP A 213 -7.36 7.79 -30.91
CA ASP A 213 -8.30 7.16 -29.97
C ASP A 213 -7.63 6.01 -29.17
N TYR A 214 -6.76 5.23 -29.83
CA TYR A 214 -5.98 4.19 -29.16
C TYR A 214 -4.98 4.76 -28.15
N LEU A 215 -4.23 5.81 -28.53
CA LEU A 215 -3.33 6.52 -27.63
C LEU A 215 -4.09 7.13 -26.45
N GLN A 216 -5.23 7.77 -26.70
CA GLN A 216 -6.04 8.35 -25.64
C GLN A 216 -6.53 7.28 -24.65
N LYS A 217 -7.00 6.12 -25.13
CA LYS A 217 -7.41 4.99 -24.28
C LYS A 217 -6.23 4.41 -23.49
N THR A 218 -5.07 4.29 -24.11
CA THR A 218 -3.87 3.73 -23.47
C THR A 218 -3.31 4.68 -22.40
N VAL A 219 -3.17 5.97 -22.72
CA VAL A 219 -2.73 7.01 -21.78
C VAL A 219 -3.73 7.16 -20.63
N ARG A 220 -5.03 7.08 -20.91
CA ARG A 220 -6.06 7.09 -19.85
C ARG A 220 -5.89 5.92 -18.90
N THR A 221 -5.62 4.72 -19.42
CA THR A 221 -5.37 3.52 -18.61
C THR A 221 -4.08 3.66 -17.79
N GLN A 222 -3.01 4.19 -18.39
CA GLN A 222 -1.75 4.49 -17.70
C GLN A 222 -1.94 5.50 -16.56
N ARG A 223 -2.71 6.58 -16.79
CA ARG A 223 -3.04 7.57 -15.74
C ARG A 223 -3.83 6.98 -14.59
N ILE A 224 -4.82 6.14 -14.89
CA ILE A 224 -5.60 5.44 -13.85
C ILE A 224 -4.67 4.52 -13.05
N PHE A 225 -3.79 3.78 -13.71
CA PHE A 225 -2.81 2.93 -13.03
C PHE A 225 -1.85 3.73 -12.13
N SER A 226 -1.28 4.81 -12.66
CA SER A 226 -0.39 5.68 -11.90
C SER A 226 -1.10 6.32 -10.70
N GLY A 227 -2.36 6.75 -10.86
CA GLY A 227 -3.19 7.22 -9.75
C GLY A 227 -3.42 6.15 -8.68
N TYR A 228 -3.60 4.90 -9.10
CA TYR A 228 -3.76 3.77 -8.16
C TYR A 228 -2.47 3.49 -7.37
N ILE A 229 -1.31 3.48 -8.05
CA ILE A 229 0.01 3.36 -7.40
C ILE A 229 0.23 4.51 -6.39
N PHE A 230 -0.12 5.73 -6.78
CA PHE A 230 0.00 6.90 -5.92
C PHE A 230 -0.83 6.76 -4.63
N LEU A 231 -2.08 6.29 -4.74
CA LEU A 231 -2.93 6.04 -3.56
C LEU A 231 -2.37 4.92 -2.66
N ILE A 232 -1.84 3.84 -3.25
CA ILE A 232 -1.17 2.78 -2.50
C ILE A 232 0.03 3.34 -1.74
N ALA A 233 0.90 4.11 -2.41
CA ALA A 233 2.07 4.72 -1.80
C ALA A 233 1.68 5.65 -0.63
N LEU A 234 0.64 6.46 -0.78
CA LEU A 234 0.08 7.27 0.32
C LEU A 234 -0.38 6.41 1.50
N GLY A 235 -1.07 5.30 1.24
CA GLY A 235 -1.48 4.36 2.29
C GLY A 235 -0.30 3.76 3.05
N PHE A 236 0.77 3.40 2.33
CA PHE A 236 2.02 2.91 2.94
C PHE A 236 2.74 3.99 3.74
N ILE A 237 2.82 5.23 3.27
CA ILE A 237 3.40 6.35 4.02
C ILE A 237 2.63 6.57 5.30
N TYR A 238 1.29 6.61 5.24
CA TYR A 238 0.45 6.72 6.43
C TYR A 238 0.72 5.60 7.44
N TRP A 239 0.86 4.35 6.96
CA TRP A 239 1.19 3.21 7.80
C TRP A 239 2.59 3.35 8.44
N ILE A 240 3.59 3.78 7.65
CA ILE A 240 4.95 4.06 8.12
C ILE A 240 4.94 5.12 9.22
N VAL A 241 4.25 6.24 9.00
CA VAL A 241 4.12 7.33 9.99
C VAL A 241 3.51 6.80 11.28
N LYS A 242 2.43 6.02 11.19
CA LYS A 242 1.83 5.38 12.37
C LYS A 242 2.80 4.44 13.09
N HIS A 243 3.54 3.63 12.35
CA HIS A 243 4.55 2.74 12.94
C HIS A 243 5.63 3.53 13.69
N ARG A 244 6.11 4.63 13.12
CA ARG A 244 7.11 5.52 13.77
C ARG A 244 6.56 6.21 15.01
N LEU A 245 5.31 6.69 14.97
CA LEU A 245 4.66 7.24 16.15
C LEU A 245 4.54 6.21 17.28
N GLY A 246 4.29 4.94 16.94
CA GLY A 246 4.27 3.85 17.90
C GLY A 246 5.63 3.56 18.54
N ILE A 247 6.70 3.57 17.74
CA ILE A 247 8.09 3.45 18.24
C ILE A 247 8.42 4.58 19.22
N LEU A 248 8.06 5.83 18.88
CA LEU A 248 8.31 6.99 19.74
C LEU A 248 7.53 6.91 21.06
N ALA A 249 6.26 6.52 21.00
CA ALA A 249 5.44 6.32 22.19
C ALA A 249 6.00 5.21 23.08
N ALA A 250 6.47 4.09 22.49
CA ALA A 250 7.09 3.00 23.24
C ALA A 250 8.36 3.46 23.98
N LYS A 251 9.20 4.30 23.35
CA LYS A 251 10.38 4.88 23.99
C LYS A 251 10.01 5.76 25.18
N ARG A 252 9.01 6.65 25.03
CA ARG A 252 8.54 7.51 26.14
C ARG A 252 8.03 6.69 27.32
N ILE A 253 7.19 5.69 27.06
CA ILE A 253 6.69 4.82 28.13
C ILE A 253 7.85 4.13 28.85
N LYS A 254 8.84 3.63 28.10
CA LYS A 254 10.02 3.00 28.69
C LYS A 254 10.84 3.97 29.55
N GLU A 255 11.01 5.21 29.12
CA GLU A 255 11.66 6.27 29.91
C GLU A 255 10.89 6.58 31.20
N THR A 256 9.56 6.70 31.13
CA THR A 256 8.69 6.90 32.30
C THR A 256 8.78 5.73 33.29
N LEU A 257 8.76 4.49 32.80
CA LEU A 257 8.92 3.29 33.63
C LEU A 257 10.30 3.26 34.31
N GLY A 258 11.36 3.65 33.60
CA GLY A 258 12.71 3.76 34.16
C GLY A 258 12.83 4.82 35.25
N SER A 259 12.25 6.01 35.02
CA SER A 259 12.24 7.09 36.02
C SER A 259 11.47 6.73 37.28
N ASN A 260 10.32 6.07 37.15
CA ASN A 260 9.53 5.67 38.31
C ASN A 260 10.25 4.59 39.15
N LYS A 261 10.94 3.64 38.49
CA LYS A 261 11.77 2.66 39.20
C LYS A 261 12.89 3.31 40.02
N LEU A 262 13.53 4.34 39.49
CA LEU A 262 14.58 5.10 40.21
C LEU A 262 14.02 5.82 41.43
N ASN A 263 12.83 6.42 41.32
CA ASN A 263 12.19 7.11 42.45
C ASN A 263 11.80 6.14 43.57
N CYS A 264 11.26 4.96 43.24
CA CYS A 264 10.91 3.95 44.24
C CYS A 264 12.12 3.35 44.97
N VAL A 265 13.31 3.33 44.36
CA VAL A 265 14.55 2.87 45.01
C VAL A 265 15.11 3.94 45.97
N ASN A 266 14.87 5.22 45.71
CA ASN A 266 15.38 6.30 46.54
C ASN A 266 14.47 6.61 47.77
N GLU A 267 13.23 6.11 47.77
CA GLU A 267 12.27 6.27 48.87
C GLU A 267 12.18 5.05 49.80
N ALA A 268 12.91 3.97 49.51
CA ALA A 268 12.98 2.74 50.30
C ALA A 268 14.27 2.67 51.13
#